data_AF-A0A6F8ZHF4-F1
#
_entry.id   AF-A0A6F8ZHF4-F1
#
_cell.length_a   1.000
_cell.length_b   1.000
_cell.length_c   1.000
_cell.angle_alpha   90.00
_cell.angle_beta   90.00
_cell.angle_gamma   90.00
#
_symmetry.space_group_name_H-M   'P 1'
#
loop_
_entity.id
_entity.type
_entity.pdbx_description
1 polymer ?
#
loop_
_entity_poly.entity_id
_entity_poly.type
_entity_poly.pdbx_seq_one_letter_code
_entity_poly.pdbx_strand_id
1 'polypeptide(L)'
;MTAETQSPYAVDALDRQLMQYLVDDARIPVEELGRRLGLAPTAVEQRIAKLERIGIIKAYRAVVDPYLYSLYFFENGPLGPGRR
;
A
#
# COMPACT_ATOMS: atom_id res chain seq x y z
N MET A 1 36.03 -3.96 -17.95
CA MET A 1 35.62 -3.74 -16.54
C MET A 1 34.53 -2.68 -16.52
N THR A 2 33.30 -3.07 -16.80
CA THR A 2 32.12 -2.19 -16.72
C THR A 2 31.43 -2.47 -15.39
N ALA A 3 31.52 -1.51 -14.47
CA ALA A 3 30.71 -1.52 -13.27
C ALA A 3 29.26 -1.33 -13.70
N GLU A 4 28.47 -2.39 -13.66
CA GLU A 4 27.01 -2.31 -13.73
C GLU A 4 26.57 -1.44 -12.54
N THR A 5 26.13 -0.21 -12.83
CA THR A 5 25.52 0.66 -11.84
C THR A 5 24.22 -0.01 -11.38
N GLN A 6 24.30 -0.81 -10.31
CA GLN A 6 23.11 -1.30 -9.63
C GLN A 6 22.38 -0.08 -9.07
N SER A 7 21.31 0.31 -9.75
CA SER A 7 20.44 1.39 -9.30
C SER A 7 19.93 1.05 -7.89
N PRO A 8 19.98 1.97 -6.92
CA PRO A 8 19.38 1.78 -5.59
C PRO A 8 17.86 1.53 -5.67
N TYR A 9 17.28 1.70 -6.87
CA TYR A 9 15.89 1.41 -7.23
C TYR A 9 15.73 0.10 -8.01
N ALA A 10 16.62 -0.89 -7.85
CA ALA A 10 16.50 -2.18 -8.52
C ALA A 10 15.25 -2.93 -8.03
N VAL A 11 14.14 -2.76 -8.75
CA VAL A 11 12.87 -3.47 -8.60
C VAL A 11 12.91 -4.70 -9.49
N ASP A 12 12.79 -5.89 -8.89
CA ASP A 12 12.79 -7.14 -9.64
C ASP A 12 11.37 -7.53 -10.11
N ALA A 13 11.25 -8.69 -10.75
CA ALA A 13 9.96 -9.16 -11.27
C ALA A 13 8.95 -9.49 -10.16
N LEU A 14 9.43 -10.00 -9.01
CA LEU A 14 8.58 -10.34 -7.86
C LEU A 14 8.07 -9.08 -7.17
N ASP A 15 8.92 -8.06 -7.04
CA ASP A 15 8.51 -6.75 -6.53
C ASP A 15 7.39 -6.15 -7.41
N ARG A 16 7.47 -6.30 -8.74
CA ARG A 16 6.40 -5.85 -9.66
C ARG A 16 5.09 -6.61 -9.48
N GLN A 17 5.13 -7.92 -9.33
CA GLN A 17 3.93 -8.73 -9.09
C GLN A 17 3.31 -8.42 -7.72
N LEU A 18 4.14 -8.26 -6.69
CA LEU A 18 3.71 -7.84 -5.36
C LEU A 18 2.98 -6.49 -5.42
N MET A 19 3.52 -5.51 -6.14
CA MET A 19 2.86 -4.22 -6.33
C MET A 19 1.51 -4.36 -7.03
N GLN A 20 1.37 -5.23 -8.03
CA GLN A 20 0.06 -5.47 -8.67
C GLN A 20 -0.97 -5.97 -7.66
N TYR A 21 -0.61 -6.95 -6.82
CA TYR A 21 -1.52 -7.43 -5.78
C TYR A 21 -1.89 -6.34 -4.77
N LEU A 22 -0.92 -5.52 -4.34
CA LEU A 22 -1.16 -4.45 -3.37
C LEU A 22 -1.98 -3.28 -3.95
N VAL A 23 -1.84 -2.99 -5.25
CA VAL A 23 -2.67 -1.98 -5.94
C VAL A 23 -4.12 -2.45 -6.04
N ASP A 24 -4.33 -3.73 -6.31
CA ASP A 24 -5.66 -4.31 -6.41
C ASP A 24 -6.33 -4.43 -5.02
N ASP A 25 -5.59 -4.93 -4.03
CA ASP A 25 -6.03 -5.02 -2.64
C ASP A 25 -4.82 -4.99 -1.68
N ALA A 26 -4.59 -3.82 -1.09
CA ALA A 26 -3.53 -3.64 -0.09
C ALA A 26 -3.79 -4.35 1.26
N ARG A 27 -4.96 -4.94 1.46
CA ARG A 27 -5.34 -5.62 2.71
C ARG A 27 -5.13 -7.13 2.64
N ILE A 28 -4.64 -7.65 1.51
CA ILE A 28 -4.33 -9.07 1.37
C ILE A 28 -3.30 -9.45 2.46
N PRO A 29 -3.56 -10.50 3.25
CA PRO A 29 -2.60 -10.99 4.25
C PRO A 29 -1.27 -11.38 3.62
N VAL A 30 -0.17 -11.12 4.33
CA VAL A 30 1.19 -11.39 3.84
C VAL A 30 1.39 -12.89 3.54
N GLU A 31 0.76 -13.78 4.31
CA GLU A 31 0.81 -15.22 4.08
C GLU A 31 0.17 -15.61 2.74
N GLU A 32 -0.92 -14.94 2.36
CA GLU A 32 -1.59 -15.15 1.08
C GLU A 32 -0.76 -14.58 -0.09
N LEU A 33 -0.16 -13.40 0.08
CA LEU A 33 0.79 -12.86 -0.89
C LEU A 33 1.99 -13.81 -1.09
N GLY A 34 2.50 -14.38 -0.01
CA GLY A 34 3.57 -15.39 -0.06
C GLY A 34 3.17 -16.62 -0.87
N ARG A 35 1.96 -17.15 -0.64
CA ARG A 35 1.42 -18.28 -1.44
C ARG A 35 1.32 -17.93 -2.92
N ARG A 36 0.83 -16.74 -3.28
CA ARG A 36 0.67 -16.31 -4.68
C ARG A 36 2.01 -16.08 -5.39
N LEU A 37 2.99 -15.56 -4.67
CA LEU A 37 4.32 -15.23 -5.21
C LEU A 37 5.33 -16.39 -5.10
N GLY A 38 4.98 -17.49 -4.44
CA GLY A 38 5.90 -18.60 -4.17
C GLY A 38 7.02 -18.23 -3.19
N LEU A 39 6.73 -17.35 -2.24
CA LEU A 39 7.69 -16.81 -1.27
C LEU A 39 7.28 -17.13 0.18
N ALA A 40 8.26 -17.23 1.06
CA ALA A 40 8.01 -17.22 2.49
C ALA A 40 7.42 -15.87 2.92
N PRO A 41 6.53 -15.82 3.94
CA PRO A 41 5.93 -14.57 4.41
C PRO A 41 6.97 -13.48 4.74
N THR A 42 8.05 -13.86 5.43
CA THR A 42 9.15 -12.96 5.79
C THR A 42 9.84 -12.32 4.59
N ALA A 43 9.97 -13.06 3.47
CA ALA A 43 10.54 -12.54 2.23
C ALA A 43 9.60 -11.52 1.57
N VAL A 44 8.27 -11.69 1.70
CA VAL A 44 7.29 -10.70 1.24
C VAL A 44 7.37 -9.44 2.10
N GLU A 45 7.44 -9.55 3.43
CA GLU A 45 7.58 -8.39 4.33
C GLU A 45 8.82 -7.55 4.00
N GLN A 46 9.96 -8.22 3.77
CA GLN A 46 11.20 -7.53 3.40
C GLN A 46 11.08 -6.77 2.08
N ARG A 47 10.35 -7.34 1.10
CA ARG A 47 10.09 -6.68 -0.18
C ARG A 47 9.16 -5.48 -0.04
N ILE A 48 8.09 -5.61 0.75
CA ILE A 48 7.21 -4.47 1.08
C ILE A 48 8.02 -3.36 1.76
N ALA A 49 8.77 -3.68 2.81
CA ALA A 49 9.60 -2.72 3.54
C ALA A 49 10.65 -2.07 2.64
N LYS A 50 11.25 -2.82 1.71
CA LYS A 50 12.16 -2.28 0.67
C LYS A 50 11.42 -1.26 -0.20
N LEU A 51 10.25 -1.60 -0.73
CA LEU A 51 9.46 -0.74 -1.63
C LEU A 51 8.97 0.53 -0.93
N GLU A 52 8.63 0.46 0.35
CA GLU A 52 8.29 1.60 1.20
C GLU A 52 9.53 2.48 1.46
N ARG A 53 10.66 1.88 1.86
CA ARG A 53 11.91 2.59 2.14
C ARG A 53 12.43 3.38 0.94
N ILE A 54 12.29 2.84 -0.27
CA ILE A 54 12.70 3.54 -1.51
C ILE A 54 11.62 4.48 -2.05
N GLY A 55 10.48 4.60 -1.38
CA GLY A 55 9.42 5.56 -1.69
C GLY A 55 8.52 5.19 -2.87
N ILE A 56 8.56 3.94 -3.33
CA ILE A 56 7.64 3.43 -4.35
C ILE A 56 6.25 3.25 -3.74
N ILE A 57 6.17 2.57 -2.60
CA ILE A 57 4.95 2.54 -1.79
C ILE A 57 4.96 3.76 -0.87
N LYS A 58 4.02 4.67 -1.09
CA LYS A 58 3.96 5.96 -0.36
C LYS A 58 2.95 5.97 0.79
N ALA A 59 1.83 5.29 0.59
CA ALA A 59 0.74 5.25 1.56
C ALA A 59 -0.26 4.16 1.19
N TYR A 60 -0.98 3.68 2.21
CA TYR A 60 -2.18 2.88 2.07
C TYR A 60 -3.38 3.76 2.44
N ARG A 61 -4.42 3.80 1.60
CA ARG A 61 -5.54 4.73 1.77
C ARG A 61 -6.88 4.04 1.57
N ALA A 62 -7.87 4.48 2.34
CA ALA A 62 -9.26 4.18 2.05
C ALA A 62 -9.74 5.06 0.88
N VAL A 63 -10.49 4.46 -0.04
CA VAL A 63 -11.25 5.19 -1.05
C VAL A 63 -12.66 5.38 -0.49
N VAL A 64 -13.07 6.63 -0.33
CA VAL A 64 -14.38 6.99 0.23
C VAL A 64 -15.21 7.67 -0.83
N ASP A 65 -16.52 7.42 -0.81
CA ASP A 65 -17.48 8.18 -1.59
C ASP A 65 -17.57 9.60 -1.02
N PRO A 66 -17.24 10.65 -1.80
CA PRO A 66 -17.25 12.02 -1.29
C PRO A 66 -18.66 12.53 -0.92
N TYR A 67 -19.72 12.07 -1.61
CA TYR A 67 -21.09 12.50 -1.36
C TYR A 67 -21.62 11.89 -0.05
N LEU A 68 -21.44 10.59 0.15
CA LEU A 68 -21.82 9.95 1.40
C LEU A 68 -21.00 10.50 2.56
N TYR A 69 -19.69 10.68 2.37
CA TYR A 69 -18.84 11.29 3.38
C TYR A 69 -19.36 12.67 3.78
N SER A 70 -19.68 13.52 2.80
CA SER A 70 -20.30 14.83 3.02
C SER A 70 -21.60 14.74 3.83
N LEU A 71 -22.55 13.88 3.43
CA LEU A 71 -23.83 13.72 4.14
C LEU A 71 -23.64 13.29 5.60
N TYR A 72 -22.82 12.26 5.84
CA TYR A 72 -22.52 11.80 7.20
C TYR A 72 -21.90 12.92 8.04
N PHE A 73 -20.99 13.70 7.47
CA PHE A 73 -20.31 14.80 8.18
C PHE A 73 -21.15 16.09 8.28
N PHE A 74 -22.16 16.33 7.44
CA PHE A 74 -23.08 17.46 7.64
C PHE A 74 -24.19 17.11 8.64
N GLU A 75 -24.68 15.88 8.64
CA GLU A 75 -25.66 15.41 9.64
C GLU A 75 -25.01 15.13 11.01
N ASN A 76 -23.74 14.70 11.06
CA ASN A 76 -23.03 14.32 12.30
C ASN A 76 -21.70 15.06 12.51
N GLY A 77 -21.57 16.26 11.93
CA GLY A 77 -20.29 16.97 11.87
C GLY A 77 -19.68 17.38 13.22
N PRO A 78 -18.36 17.64 13.24
CA PRO A 78 -17.64 18.14 14.43
C PRO A 78 -18.10 19.54 14.90
N LEU A 79 -19.01 20.17 14.16
CA LEU A 79 -19.60 21.49 14.44
C LEU A 79 -21.13 21.44 14.50
N GLY A 80 -21.74 20.30 14.87
CA GLY A 80 -23.16 20.24 15.23
C GLY A 80 -23.53 21.40 16.19
N PRO A 81 -24.77 21.93 16.15
CA PRO A 81 -25.10 23.26 16.68
C PRO A 81 -24.54 23.39 18.09
N GLY A 82 -23.59 24.30 18.25
CA GLY A 82 -22.86 24.48 19.49
C GLY A 82 -23.84 24.56 20.64
N ARG A 83 -23.88 23.52 21.47
CA ARG A 83 -24.62 23.56 22.72
C ARG A 83 -23.98 24.68 23.56
N ARG A 84 -24.70 25.79 23.68
CA ARG A 84 -24.61 26.67 24.84
C ARG A 84 -25.28 25.99 26.02
#